data_AF-A0A850ZB53-F1
#
_entry.id   AF-A0A850ZB53-F1
#
_cell.length_a   1.000
_cell.length_b   1.000
_cell.length_c   1.000
_cell.angle_alpha   90.00
_cell.angle_beta   90.00
_cell.angle_gamma   90.00
#
_symmetry.space_group_name_H-M   'P 1'
#
loop_
_entity.id
_entity.type
_entity.pdbx_description
1 polymer ?
#
loop_
_entity_poly.entity_id
_entity_poly.type
_entity_poly.pdbx_seq_one_letter_code
_entity_poly.pdbx_strand_id
1 'polypeptide(L)'
;EGGVFKAHLTFPKDYPLRPPKMKFITEIWHPNVDKNGDVCISILHEPGEDKYGYEKPEERWLPIHTVETIMISVISMLADPNGDSPANVDAA
;
A
#
# COMPACT_ATOMS: atom_id res chain seq x y z
N GLU A 1 -2.66 -19.47 2.84
CA GLU A 1 -1.19 -19.45 2.58
C GLU A 1 -0.84 -20.26 1.33
N GLY A 2 0.34 -20.04 0.75
CA GLY A 2 0.83 -20.76 -0.46
C GLY A 2 0.59 -20.06 -1.81
N GLY A 3 -0.01 -18.87 -1.81
CA GLY A 3 -0.23 -18.07 -3.02
C GLY A 3 1.03 -17.40 -3.54
N VAL A 4 1.13 -17.24 -4.87
CA VAL A 4 2.19 -16.46 -5.53
C VAL A 4 1.54 -15.30 -6.29
N PHE A 5 1.77 -14.09 -5.83
CA PHE A 5 1.17 -12.88 -6.38
C PHE A 5 2.20 -12.06 -7.15
N LYS A 6 1.93 -11.79 -8.43
CA LYS A 6 2.75 -10.90 -9.24
C LYS A 6 2.26 -9.47 -9.03
N ALA A 7 3.19 -8.53 -8.92
CA ALA A 7 2.89 -7.11 -8.78
C ALA A 7 3.89 -6.26 -9.57
N HIS A 8 3.45 -5.05 -9.93
CA HIS A 8 4.30 -4.00 -10.47
C HIS A 8 4.54 -2.94 -9.40
N LEU A 9 5.79 -2.48 -9.28
CA LEU A 9 6.17 -1.32 -8.51
C LEU A 9 6.66 -0.23 -9.47
N THR A 10 5.93 0.88 -9.54
CA THR A 10 6.22 1.99 -10.47
C THR A 10 6.74 3.18 -9.69
N PHE A 11 8.00 3.55 -9.94
CA PHE A 11 8.65 4.67 -9.26
C PHE A 11 8.37 6.00 -9.97
N PRO A 12 8.07 7.07 -9.23
CA PRO A 12 7.91 8.38 -9.82
C PRO A 12 9.28 9.00 -10.16
N LYS A 13 9.29 10.05 -10.98
CA LYS A 13 10.53 10.74 -11.42
C LYS A 13 11.28 11.42 -10.27
N ASP A 14 10.57 11.77 -9.21
CA ASP A 14 11.05 12.46 -8.02
C ASP A 14 11.29 11.50 -6.84
N TYR A 15 11.35 10.19 -7.07
CA TYR A 15 11.79 9.24 -6.04
C TYR A 15 13.19 9.62 -5.50
N PRO A 16 13.43 9.60 -4.17
CA PRO A 16 12.55 9.10 -3.10
C PRO A 16 11.67 10.15 -2.41
N LEU A 17 11.49 11.35 -2.97
CA LEU A 17 10.63 12.37 -2.37
C LEU A 17 9.15 11.96 -2.36
N ARG A 18 8.73 11.14 -3.33
CA ARG A 18 7.40 10.55 -3.42
C ARG A 18 7.44 9.03 -3.46
N PRO A 19 6.39 8.35 -2.96
CA PRO A 19 6.34 6.90 -2.94
C PRO A 19 6.21 6.31 -4.35
N PRO A 20 6.68 5.07 -4.57
CA PRO A 20 6.24 4.30 -5.72
C PRO A 20 4.76 3.92 -5.61
N LYS A 21 4.15 3.55 -6.74
CA LYS A 21 2.82 2.92 -6.77
C LYS A 21 2.97 1.42 -6.91
N MET A 22 2.22 0.66 -6.12
CA MET A 22 2.17 -0.79 -6.21
C MET A 22 0.82 -1.27 -6.73
N LYS A 23 0.86 -2.20 -7.69
CA LYS A 23 -0.34 -2.79 -8.29
C LYS A 23 -0.16 -4.29 -8.46
N PHE A 24 -1.06 -5.09 -7.90
CA PHE A 24 -1.12 -6.52 -8.17
C PHE A 24 -1.57 -6.77 -9.61
N ILE A 25 -0.85 -7.65 -10.30
CA ILE A 25 -1.19 -8.17 -11.63
C ILE A 25 -2.05 -9.43 -11.48
N THR A 26 -1.72 -10.25 -10.47
CA THR A 26 -2.55 -11.38 -10.08
C THR A 26 -3.84 -10.84 -9.46
N GLU A 27 -4.99 -11.33 -9.90
CA GLU A 27 -6.27 -11.00 -9.28
C GLU A 27 -6.26 -11.40 -7.79
N ILE A 28 -6.64 -10.46 -6.93
CA ILE A 28 -6.63 -10.61 -5.49
C ILE A 28 -7.88 -9.98 -4.89
N TRP A 29 -8.47 -10.66 -3.92
CA TRP A 29 -9.60 -10.17 -3.16
C TRP A 29 -9.12 -9.77 -1.78
N HIS A 30 -9.04 -8.46 -1.50
CA HIS A 30 -8.46 -7.95 -0.26
C HIS A 30 -9.01 -6.56 0.10
N PRO A 31 -9.30 -6.25 1.38
CA PRO A 31 -9.80 -4.93 1.80
C PRO A 31 -8.93 -3.76 1.33
N ASN A 32 -7.61 -3.91 1.39
CA ASN A 32 -6.64 -2.87 1.04
C ASN A 32 -6.14 -2.92 -0.41
N VAL A 33 -6.81 -3.68 -1.29
CA VAL A 33 -6.50 -3.72 -2.73
C VAL A 33 -7.76 -3.38 -3.52
N ASP A 34 -7.70 -2.32 -4.33
CA ASP A 34 -8.80 -1.93 -5.21
C ASP A 34 -9.10 -3.02 -6.25
N LYS A 35 -10.29 -3.00 -6.86
CA LYS A 35 -10.71 -3.88 -7.96
C LYS A 35 -9.76 -3.82 -9.15
N ASN A 36 -9.06 -2.70 -9.33
CA ASN A 36 -8.04 -2.56 -10.36
C ASN A 36 -6.68 -3.18 -9.99
N GLY A 37 -6.52 -3.71 -8.76
CA GLY A 37 -5.28 -4.28 -8.22
C GLY A 37 -4.37 -3.27 -7.52
N ASP A 38 -4.76 -1.99 -7.45
CA ASP A 38 -3.96 -0.94 -6.81
C ASP A 38 -3.95 -1.12 -5.28
N VAL A 39 -2.74 -1.12 -4.69
CA VAL A 39 -2.55 -1.35 -3.25
C VAL A 39 -2.65 -0.04 -2.50
N CYS A 40 -3.45 -0.03 -1.43
CA CYS A 40 -3.73 1.14 -0.61
C CYS A 40 -3.31 0.88 0.85
N ILE A 41 -2.09 1.30 1.20
CA ILE A 41 -1.54 1.23 2.55
C ILE A 41 -0.73 2.49 2.83
N SER A 42 -0.68 2.89 4.11
CA SER A 42 -0.13 4.18 4.55
C SER A 42 1.27 4.48 4.01
N ILE A 43 2.18 3.50 4.00
CA ILE A 43 3.56 3.65 3.50
C ILE A 43 3.62 4.06 2.01
N LEU A 44 2.57 3.83 1.22
CA LEU A 44 2.47 4.22 -0.19
C LEU A 44 1.70 5.54 -0.40
N HIS A 45 1.22 6.18 0.67
CA HIS A 45 0.55 7.47 0.58
C HIS A 45 1.54 8.63 0.56
N GLU A 46 1.15 9.74 -0.09
CA GLU A 46 1.97 10.95 -0.17
C GLU A 46 2.38 11.44 1.23
N PRO A 47 3.59 12.01 1.37
CA PRO A 47 4.06 12.55 2.64
C PRO A 47 3.17 13.70 3.14
N GLY A 48 3.13 13.88 4.46
CA GLY A 48 2.43 14.98 5.12
C GLY A 48 1.22 14.53 5.91
N GLU A 49 0.46 15.49 6.43
CA GLU A 49 -0.72 15.21 7.25
C GLU A 49 -1.84 14.59 6.40
N ASP A 50 -2.45 13.53 6.92
CA ASP A 50 -3.67 13.00 6.32
C ASP A 50 -4.82 13.98 6.54
N LYS A 51 -5.57 14.23 5.46
CA LYS A 51 -6.69 15.18 5.47
C LYS A 51 -7.81 14.74 6.41
N TYR A 52 -7.94 13.44 6.64
CA TYR A 52 -9.02 12.85 7.43
C TYR A 52 -8.58 12.47 8.85
N GLY A 53 -7.27 12.55 9.13
CA GLY A 53 -6.70 12.26 10.44
C GLY A 53 -6.67 10.78 10.81
N TYR A 54 -6.80 9.88 9.83
CA TYR A 54 -6.70 8.43 10.06
C TYR A 54 -5.25 7.97 10.22
N GLU A 55 -4.32 8.65 9.54
CA GLU A 55 -2.92 8.28 9.49
C GLU A 55 -2.03 9.38 10.08
N LYS A 56 -1.05 8.97 10.87
CA LYS A 56 0.01 9.87 11.32
C LYS A 56 1.00 10.12 10.18
N PRO A 57 1.64 11.30 10.12
CA PRO A 57 2.67 11.58 9.10
C PRO A 57 3.83 10.57 9.08
N GLU A 58 4.13 9.97 10.23
CA GLU A 58 5.17 8.94 10.41
C GLU A 58 4.75 7.54 9.91
N GLU A 59 3.47 7.31 9.65
CA GLU A 59 2.95 6.08 9.03
C GLU A 59 2.91 6.18 7.50
N ARG A 60 3.08 7.39 6.96
CA ARG A 60 3.05 7.69 5.51
C ARG A 60 4.44 7.60 4.89
N TRP A 61 4.52 7.83 3.57
CA TRP A 61 5.82 7.79 2.89
C TRP A 61 6.82 8.80 3.47
N LEU A 62 8.02 8.31 3.74
CA LEU A 62 9.19 9.07 4.14
C LEU A 62 10.35 8.64 3.25
N PRO A 63 11.25 9.55 2.82
CA PRO A 63 12.38 9.20 1.95
C PRO A 63 13.37 8.17 2.52
N ILE A 64 13.24 7.82 3.81
CA ILE A 64 14.03 6.76 4.46
C ILE A 64 13.49 5.35 4.15
N HIS A 65 12.24 5.23 3.69
CA HIS A 65 11.66 3.95 3.32
C HIS A 65 12.29 3.39 2.05
N THR A 66 12.47 2.08 2.06
CA THR A 66 13.05 1.30 0.98
C THR A 66 12.01 0.38 0.37
N VAL A 67 12.33 -0.21 -0.79
CA VAL A 67 11.52 -1.28 -1.38
C VAL A 67 11.33 -2.43 -0.39
N GLU A 68 12.35 -2.77 0.39
CA GLU A 68 12.26 -3.80 1.43
C GLU A 68 11.20 -3.45 2.48
N THR A 69 11.19 -2.22 3.00
CA THR A 69 10.17 -1.80 3.97
C THR A 69 8.75 -1.84 3.39
N ILE A 70 8.59 -1.50 2.09
CA ILE A 70 7.30 -1.65 1.39
C ILE A 70 6.88 -3.12 1.36
N MET A 71 7.78 -4.02 0.98
CA MET A 71 7.47 -5.45 0.90
C MET A 71 7.08 -6.04 2.25
N ILE A 72 7.75 -5.63 3.34
CA ILE A 72 7.38 -6.02 4.70
C ILE A 72 5.96 -5.54 5.02
N SER A 73 5.63 -4.27 4.74
CA SER A 73 4.28 -3.74 4.97
C SER A 73 3.21 -4.48 4.15
N VAL A 74 3.50 -4.89 2.91
CA VAL A 74 2.58 -5.67 2.07
C VAL A 74 2.36 -7.07 2.63
N ILE A 75 3.42 -7.74 3.10
CA ILE A 75 3.30 -9.06 3.73
C ILE A 75 2.45 -8.95 5.00
N SER A 76 2.70 -7.94 5.84
CA SER A 76 1.88 -7.68 7.04
C SER A 76 0.43 -7.42 6.68
N MET A 77 0.17 -6.59 5.66
CA MET A 77 -1.18 -6.29 5.17
C MET A 77 -1.92 -7.54 4.70
N LEU A 78 -1.25 -8.46 3.99
CA LEU A 78 -1.85 -9.72 3.55
C LEU A 78 -2.16 -10.69 4.71
N ALA A 79 -1.42 -10.58 5.81
CA ALA A 79 -1.62 -11.40 7.00
C ALA A 79 -2.69 -10.83 7.94
N ASP A 80 -2.77 -9.51 8.05
CA ASP A 80 -3.69 -8.77 8.91
C ASP A 80 -4.34 -7.60 8.14
N PRO A 81 -5.50 -7.84 7.49
CA PRO A 81 -6.15 -6.83 6.68
C PRO A 81 -6.64 -5.64 7.51
N ASN A 82 -6.42 -4.41 7.02
CA ASN A 82 -6.92 -3.21 7.68
C ASN A 82 -8.33 -2.86 7.18
N GLY A 83 -9.33 -3.07 8.04
CA GLY A 83 -10.74 -2.77 7.77
C GLY A 83 -11.18 -1.32 8.07
N ASP A 84 -10.34 -0.51 8.73
CA ASP A 84 -10.69 0.86 9.11
C ASP A 84 -10.63 1.85 7.93
N SER A 85 -9.92 1.48 6.85
CA SER A 85 -9.79 2.27 5.62
C SER A 85 -9.68 1.37 4.39
N PRO A 86 -10.77 0.69 4.00
CA PRO A 86 -10.74 -0.26 2.90
C PRO A 86 -10.74 0.43 1.54
N ALA A 87 -9.86 -0.03 0.65
CA ALA A 87 -9.90 0.29 -0.77
C ALA A 87 -11.01 -0.49 -1.50
N ASN A 88 -11.34 -1.69 -1.01
CA ASN A 88 -12.41 -2.51 -1.51
C ASN A 88 -13.43 -2.78 -0.39
N VAL A 89 -14.52 -2.01 -0.41
CA VAL A 89 -15.61 -2.08 0.59
C VAL A 89 -16.33 -3.43 0.60
N ASP A 90 -16.34 -4.15 -0.53
CA ASP A 90 -16.99 -5.46 -0.63
C ASP A 90 -16.14 -6.56 0.04
N ALA A 91 -14.83 -6.32 0.19
CA ALA A 91 -13.89 -7.24 0.80
C ALA A 91 -13.65 -6.99 2.29
N ALA A 92 -14.06 -5.83 2.80
CA ALA A 92 -13.88 -5.36 4.18
C ALA A 92 -14.86 -5.98 5.18
#